data_AF-A0A7W0SSY1-F1
#
_entry.id   AF-A0A7W0SSY1-F1
#
_cell.length_a   1.000
_cell.length_b   1.000
_cell.length_c   1.000
_cell.angle_alpha   90.00
_cell.angle_beta   90.00
_cell.angle_gamma   90.00
#
_symmetry.space_group_name_H-M   'P 1'
#
loop_
_entity.id
_entity.type
_entity.pdbx_description
1 polymer ?
#
loop_
_entity_poly.entity_id
_entity_poly.type
_entity_poly.pdbx_seq_one_letter_code
_entity_poly.pdbx_strand_id
1 'polypeptide(L)'
;MTDQEFLEYVQSGGQVETGDPMPDDYRAKLIKFIEMHGNSELMGVLPEREWILRAPTLQRKLALTAKVQDEVGHAQLIYRVVEDLGKPRERCLEDLLSGKSKFHNVFHYPTKTWGDVGVIAWLVDAAAIISQKALLKCSYAPYARIMKKICWEESFHILHGRDVVLTMMNGTDEQRELVQEALARWWGPLMQFHGNPIPAEDDPMYQWRIKSQGNEEARQQFLDGYVPQIWELGLTVPDTALRKDEQTGVW
;
A
#
# COMPACT_ATOMS: atom_id res chain seq x y z
N MET A 1 -5.70 -33.80 4.30
CA MET A 1 -5.88 -32.99 3.10
C MET A 1 -4.52 -32.90 2.41
N THR A 2 -4.44 -33.29 1.15
CA THR A 2 -3.24 -33.11 0.32
C THR A 2 -3.11 -31.64 -0.09
N ASP A 3 -1.92 -31.22 -0.55
CA ASP A 3 -1.72 -29.85 -1.03
C ASP A 3 -2.65 -29.49 -2.19
N GLN A 4 -2.97 -30.48 -3.05
CA GLN A 4 -3.92 -30.31 -4.16
C GLN A 4 -5.37 -30.10 -3.66
N GLU A 5 -5.82 -30.90 -2.69
CA GLU A 5 -7.14 -30.72 -2.07
C GLU A 5 -7.23 -29.37 -1.34
N PHE A 6 -6.15 -28.91 -0.70
CA PHE A 6 -6.09 -27.58 -0.09
C PHE A 6 -6.17 -26.46 -1.14
N LEU A 7 -5.46 -26.61 -2.26
CA LEU A 7 -5.50 -25.65 -3.36
C LEU A 7 -6.94 -25.53 -3.92
N GLU A 8 -7.60 -26.64 -4.19
CA GLU A 8 -9.00 -26.67 -4.65
C GLU A 8 -9.95 -26.05 -3.62
N TYR A 9 -9.72 -26.32 -2.33
CA TYR A 9 -10.48 -25.71 -1.25
C TYR A 9 -10.37 -24.18 -1.27
N VAL A 10 -9.17 -23.60 -1.30
CA VAL A 10 -9.02 -22.15 -1.30
C VAL A 10 -9.53 -21.51 -2.59
N GLN A 11 -9.31 -22.14 -3.75
CA GLN A 11 -9.78 -21.64 -5.04
C GLN A 11 -11.30 -21.63 -5.15
N SER A 12 -11.99 -22.60 -4.55
CA SER A 12 -13.45 -22.71 -4.59
C SER A 12 -14.20 -21.73 -3.67
N GLY A 13 -13.51 -21.00 -2.78
CA GLY A 13 -14.20 -20.19 -1.79
C GLY A 13 -13.65 -20.30 -0.38
N GLY A 14 -12.91 -21.36 -0.09
CA GLY A 14 -12.49 -21.77 1.26
C GLY A 14 -11.66 -20.74 2.01
N GLN A 15 -11.95 -20.59 3.30
CA GLN A 15 -11.30 -19.64 4.21
C GLN A 15 -10.58 -20.42 5.30
N VAL A 16 -9.28 -20.19 5.42
CA VAL A 16 -8.37 -20.89 6.34
C VAL A 16 -8.25 -20.06 7.62
N GLU A 17 -8.53 -20.68 8.77
CA GLU A 17 -8.35 -20.08 10.09
C GLU A 17 -7.01 -20.49 10.73
N THR A 18 -6.60 -19.79 11.79
CA THR A 18 -5.33 -20.02 12.50
C THR A 18 -5.14 -21.46 12.96
N GLY A 19 -6.22 -22.12 13.41
CA GLY A 19 -6.19 -23.48 13.91
C GLY A 19 -6.30 -24.57 12.83
N ASP A 20 -6.55 -24.19 11.58
CA ASP A 20 -6.76 -25.15 10.51
C ASP A 20 -5.43 -25.74 10.03
N PRO A 21 -5.41 -27.02 9.62
CA PRO A 21 -4.26 -27.57 8.92
C PRO A 21 -4.08 -26.84 7.58
N MET A 22 -2.86 -26.37 7.33
CA MET A 22 -2.47 -25.71 6.07
C MET A 22 -1.08 -26.20 5.62
N PRO A 23 -0.79 -26.25 4.30
CA PRO A 23 0.53 -26.61 3.79
C PRO A 23 1.63 -25.68 4.33
N ASP A 24 2.83 -26.24 4.54
CA ASP A 24 3.98 -25.47 5.04
C ASP A 24 4.41 -24.38 4.06
N ASP A 25 4.34 -24.65 2.75
CA ASP A 25 4.67 -23.63 1.74
C ASP A 25 3.65 -22.48 1.77
N TYR A 26 2.35 -22.78 1.94
CA TYR A 26 1.30 -21.76 2.11
C TYR A 26 1.57 -20.88 3.34
N ARG A 27 1.83 -21.50 4.49
CA ARG A 27 2.19 -20.80 5.73
C ARG A 27 3.43 -19.93 5.54
N ALA A 28 4.49 -20.45 4.93
CA ALA A 28 5.74 -19.74 4.72
C ALA A 28 5.55 -18.49 3.84
N LYS A 29 4.78 -18.58 2.76
CA LYS A 29 4.53 -17.41 1.91
C LYS A 29 3.57 -16.41 2.57
N LEU A 30 2.58 -16.85 3.34
CA LEU A 30 1.77 -15.95 4.16
C LEU A 30 2.65 -15.15 5.14
N ILE A 31 3.51 -15.83 5.91
CA ILE A 31 4.42 -15.16 6.84
C ILE A 31 5.27 -14.11 6.10
N LYS A 32 5.90 -14.51 4.99
CA LYS A 32 6.74 -13.59 4.20
C LYS A 32 5.97 -12.37 3.68
N PHE A 33 4.76 -12.58 3.17
CA PHE A 33 3.94 -11.53 2.59
C PHE A 33 3.38 -10.58 3.66
N ILE A 34 2.79 -11.13 4.71
CA ILE A 34 2.15 -10.37 5.80
C ILE A 34 3.22 -9.64 6.62
N GLU A 35 4.39 -10.24 6.86
CA GLU A 35 5.52 -9.54 7.48
C GLU A 35 5.98 -8.34 6.65
N MET A 36 6.14 -8.51 5.33
CA MET A 36 6.50 -7.41 4.45
C MET A 36 5.47 -6.29 4.49
N HIS A 37 4.18 -6.63 4.61
CA HIS A 37 3.11 -5.65 4.80
C HIS A 37 3.24 -4.91 6.13
N GLY A 38 3.42 -5.61 7.25
CA GLY A 38 3.57 -4.98 8.57
C GLY A 38 4.84 -4.13 8.68
N ASN A 39 5.92 -4.55 8.03
CA ASN A 39 7.13 -3.75 7.88
C ASN A 39 6.85 -2.47 7.07
N SER A 40 5.99 -2.55 6.05
CA SER A 40 5.65 -1.39 5.21
C SER A 40 4.92 -0.31 6.00
N GLU A 41 3.91 -0.67 6.81
CA GLU A 41 3.24 0.31 7.67
C GLU A 41 4.23 0.96 8.65
N LEU A 42 5.07 0.13 9.29
CA LEU A 42 6.05 0.62 10.25
C LEU A 42 7.09 1.55 9.62
N MET A 43 7.57 1.22 8.42
CA MET A 43 8.56 2.02 7.71
C MET A 43 7.95 3.26 7.07
N GLY A 44 6.66 3.24 6.70
CA GLY A 44 5.91 4.39 6.19
C GLY A 44 5.74 5.52 7.20
N VAL A 45 5.72 5.18 8.50
CA VAL A 45 5.74 6.17 9.59
C VAL A 45 6.97 7.08 9.53
N LEU A 46 8.13 6.58 9.12
CA LEU A 46 9.39 7.31 9.19
C LEU A 46 9.43 8.55 8.28
N PRO A 47 9.13 8.50 6.98
CA PRO A 47 9.12 9.70 6.14
C PRO A 47 8.09 10.74 6.57
N GLU A 48 6.93 10.31 7.08
CA GLU A 48 5.83 11.21 7.43
C GLU A 48 5.99 11.83 8.84
N ARG A 49 6.50 11.08 9.82
CA ARG A 49 6.69 11.60 11.20
C ARG A 49 7.60 12.82 11.24
N GLU A 50 8.59 12.87 10.35
CA GLU A 50 9.55 13.97 10.27
C GLU A 50 8.84 15.31 9.98
N TRP A 51 7.64 15.27 9.40
CA TRP A 51 6.84 16.44 9.07
C TRP A 51 5.83 16.83 10.14
N ILE A 52 5.61 16.02 11.19
CA ILE A 52 4.67 16.35 12.28
C ILE A 52 5.02 17.71 12.90
N LEU A 53 6.30 17.93 13.24
CA LEU A 53 6.69 19.20 13.87
C LEU A 53 6.68 20.38 12.90
N ARG A 54 6.82 20.12 11.59
CA ARG A 54 6.94 21.11 10.51
C ARG A 54 5.65 21.38 9.75
N ALA A 55 4.57 20.69 10.08
CA ALA A 55 3.27 20.86 9.42
C ALA A 55 2.82 22.34 9.49
N PRO A 56 2.29 22.90 8.39
CA PRO A 56 2.11 24.35 8.23
C PRO A 56 1.00 24.93 9.11
N THR A 57 0.09 24.10 9.60
CA THR A 57 -1.00 24.51 10.50
C THR A 57 -1.23 23.47 11.58
N LEU A 58 -1.88 23.87 12.68
CA LEU A 58 -2.26 22.93 13.75
C LEU A 58 -3.23 21.85 13.24
N GLN A 59 -4.15 22.19 12.34
CA GLN A 59 -5.08 21.23 11.76
C GLN A 59 -4.33 20.16 10.94
N ARG A 60 -3.37 20.57 10.09
CA ARG A 60 -2.55 19.64 9.32
C ARG A 60 -1.65 18.79 10.22
N LYS A 61 -1.12 19.38 11.29
CA LYS A 61 -0.34 18.67 12.32
C LYS A 61 -1.16 17.59 13.01
N LEU A 62 -2.38 17.90 13.43
CA LEU A 62 -3.28 16.94 14.09
C LEU A 62 -3.63 15.78 13.15
N ALA A 63 -4.01 16.08 11.91
CA ALA A 63 -4.35 15.05 10.93
C ALA A 63 -3.16 14.14 10.59
N LEU A 64 -1.97 14.70 10.37
CA LEU A 64 -0.75 13.91 10.13
C LEU A 64 -0.37 13.06 11.34
N THR A 65 -0.54 13.59 12.55
CA THR A 65 -0.30 12.82 13.78
C THR A 65 -1.27 11.64 13.91
N ALA A 66 -2.54 11.86 13.58
CA ALA A 66 -3.55 10.80 13.58
C ALA A 66 -3.24 9.72 12.54
N LYS A 67 -2.87 10.11 11.31
CA LYS A 67 -2.42 9.16 10.27
C LYS A 67 -1.25 8.32 10.78
N VAL A 68 -0.16 8.96 11.22
CA VAL A 68 1.02 8.25 11.74
C VAL A 68 0.69 7.33 12.91
N GLN A 69 -0.25 7.71 13.78
CA GLN A 69 -0.72 6.85 14.86
C GLN A 69 -1.45 5.61 14.33
N ASP A 70 -2.32 5.77 13.32
CA ASP A 70 -3.02 4.65 12.69
C ASP A 70 -2.04 3.68 12.03
N GLU A 71 -1.05 4.17 11.27
CA GLU A 71 -0.01 3.35 10.63
C GLU A 71 0.74 2.45 11.63
N VAL A 72 1.12 3.02 12.80
CA VAL A 72 1.73 2.25 13.89
C VAL A 72 0.75 1.20 14.45
N GLY A 73 -0.53 1.52 14.51
CA GLY A 73 -1.59 0.59 14.89
C GLY A 73 -1.78 -0.54 13.88
N HIS A 74 -1.76 -0.22 12.59
CA HIS A 74 -1.88 -1.18 11.48
C HIS A 74 -0.70 -2.15 11.47
N ALA A 75 0.53 -1.65 11.62
CA ALA A 75 1.72 -2.47 11.78
C ALA A 75 1.54 -3.51 12.90
N GLN A 76 1.04 -3.08 14.07
CA GLN A 76 0.80 -3.98 15.21
C GLN A 76 -0.25 -5.05 14.92
N LEU A 77 -1.37 -4.67 14.28
CA LEU A 77 -2.41 -5.63 13.88
C LEU A 77 -1.85 -6.67 12.90
N ILE A 78 -1.05 -6.23 11.94
CA ILE A 78 -0.47 -7.10 10.92
C ILE A 78 0.57 -8.05 11.53
N TYR A 79 1.47 -7.55 12.38
CA TYR A 79 2.41 -8.42 13.09
C TYR A 79 1.69 -9.47 13.94
N ARG A 80 0.55 -9.13 14.55
CA ARG A 80 -0.23 -10.11 15.31
C ARG A 80 -0.71 -11.28 14.45
N VAL A 81 -1.08 -11.04 13.20
CA VAL A 81 -1.44 -12.09 12.25
C VAL A 81 -0.25 -12.99 11.90
N VAL A 82 0.97 -12.42 11.84
CA VAL A 82 2.20 -13.19 11.64
C VAL A 82 2.53 -14.05 12.88
N GLU A 83 2.28 -13.54 14.09
CA GLU A 83 2.45 -14.29 15.33
C GLU A 83 1.54 -15.52 15.37
N ASP A 84 0.28 -15.36 14.96
CA ASP A 84 -0.69 -16.46 14.86
C ASP A 84 -0.23 -17.57 13.89
N LEU A 85 0.60 -17.23 12.89
CA LEU A 85 1.20 -18.18 11.95
C LEU A 85 2.48 -18.86 12.49
N GLY A 86 2.96 -18.44 13.66
CA GLY A 86 4.08 -19.06 14.38
C GLY A 86 5.40 -18.27 14.38
N LYS A 87 5.43 -17.04 13.83
CA LYS A 87 6.62 -16.19 13.86
C LYS A 87 6.43 -15.00 14.83
N PRO A 88 7.14 -14.95 15.98
CA PRO A 88 7.02 -13.85 16.94
C PRO A 88 7.36 -12.50 16.32
N ARG A 89 6.69 -11.43 16.77
CA ARG A 89 6.92 -10.07 16.27
C ARG A 89 8.38 -9.64 16.44
N GLU A 90 9.05 -10.01 17.52
CA GLU A 90 10.46 -9.68 17.76
C GLU A 90 11.34 -10.20 16.63
N ARG A 91 11.05 -11.39 16.10
CA ARG A 91 11.77 -11.96 14.94
C ARG A 91 11.45 -11.24 13.64
N CYS A 92 10.23 -10.73 13.47
CA CYS A 92 9.91 -9.87 12.32
C CYS A 92 10.73 -8.57 12.36
N LEU A 93 10.84 -7.95 13.53
CA LEU A 93 11.63 -6.72 13.70
C LEU A 93 13.13 -6.97 13.52
N GLU A 94 13.66 -8.08 14.03
CA GLU A 94 15.06 -8.47 13.76
C GLU A 94 15.32 -8.72 12.27
N ASP A 95 14.41 -9.41 11.57
CA ASP A 95 14.52 -9.63 10.14
C ASP A 95 14.45 -8.31 9.34
N LEU A 96 13.64 -7.34 9.79
CA LEU A 96 13.58 -6.00 9.20
C LEU A 96 14.90 -5.25 9.41
N LEU A 97 15.40 -5.20 10.66
CA LEU A 97 16.62 -4.47 11.03
C LEU A 97 17.88 -5.06 10.37
N SER A 98 17.90 -6.38 10.17
CA SER A 98 19.00 -7.07 9.45
C SER A 98 18.86 -6.99 7.92
N GLY A 99 17.76 -6.46 7.40
CA GLY A 99 17.48 -6.36 5.97
C GLY A 99 17.09 -7.68 5.29
N LYS A 100 16.81 -8.73 6.09
CA LYS A 100 16.36 -10.04 5.62
C LYS A 100 14.93 -9.99 5.12
N SER A 101 14.02 -9.37 5.87
CA SER A 101 12.67 -9.06 5.38
C SER A 101 12.65 -7.69 4.70
N LYS A 102 11.66 -7.47 3.84
CA LYS A 102 11.53 -6.28 2.99
C LYS A 102 10.32 -5.46 3.39
N PHE A 103 10.19 -4.28 2.80
CA PHE A 103 9.04 -3.37 2.86
C PHE A 103 8.93 -2.62 1.53
N HIS A 104 7.83 -1.88 1.31
CA HIS A 104 7.61 -1.20 0.02
C HIS A 104 8.75 -0.23 -0.29
N ASN A 105 9.26 -0.28 -1.53
CA ASN A 105 10.38 0.53 -1.98
C ASN A 105 10.14 2.04 -1.82
N VAL A 106 8.88 2.47 -1.93
CA VAL A 106 8.42 3.86 -1.78
C VAL A 106 8.93 4.51 -0.49
N PHE A 107 9.09 3.75 0.60
CA PHE A 107 9.54 4.28 1.89
C PHE A 107 11.06 4.44 2.03
N HIS A 108 11.83 4.14 0.98
CA HIS A 108 13.25 4.52 0.90
C HIS A 108 13.45 5.96 0.39
N TYR A 109 12.40 6.59 -0.14
CA TYR A 109 12.49 7.92 -0.74
C TYR A 109 12.27 9.03 0.30
N PRO A 110 13.04 10.12 0.26
CA PRO A 110 12.98 11.19 1.26
C PRO A 110 11.80 12.15 1.03
N THR A 111 11.20 12.62 2.12
CA THR A 111 10.18 13.67 2.13
C THR A 111 10.81 15.06 2.28
N LYS A 112 10.92 15.81 1.18
CA LYS A 112 11.70 17.06 1.13
C LYS A 112 10.90 18.32 1.46
N THR A 113 9.63 18.35 1.12
CA THR A 113 8.72 19.49 1.29
C THR A 113 7.36 19.04 1.81
N TRP A 114 6.49 19.99 2.17
CA TRP A 114 5.11 19.67 2.55
C TRP A 114 4.30 19.11 1.36
N GLY A 115 4.71 19.40 0.13
CA GLY A 115 4.16 18.79 -1.08
C GLY A 115 4.29 17.27 -1.06
N ASP A 116 5.41 16.73 -0.56
CA ASP A 116 5.62 15.29 -0.41
C ASP A 116 4.57 14.63 0.49
N VAL A 117 4.27 15.25 1.63
CA VAL A 117 3.30 14.71 2.59
C VAL A 117 1.92 14.60 1.94
N GLY A 118 1.52 15.61 1.17
CA GLY A 118 0.28 15.57 0.40
C GLY A 118 0.27 14.47 -0.67
N VAL A 119 1.37 14.34 -1.42
CA VAL A 119 1.48 13.33 -2.49
C VAL A 119 1.55 11.91 -1.93
N ILE A 120 2.23 11.68 -0.81
CA ILE A 120 2.24 10.37 -0.13
C ILE A 120 0.83 10.02 0.31
N ALA A 121 0.23 10.86 1.16
CA ALA A 121 -1.08 10.59 1.72
C ALA A 121 -2.18 10.50 0.64
N TRP A 122 -2.02 11.13 -0.53
CA TRP A 122 -2.98 11.02 -1.61
C TRP A 122 -2.69 9.84 -2.55
N LEU A 123 -1.49 9.78 -3.14
CA LEU A 123 -1.18 8.87 -4.25
C LEU A 123 -0.51 7.57 -3.78
N VAL A 124 0.36 7.62 -2.77
CA VAL A 124 1.02 6.41 -2.25
C VAL A 124 0.00 5.58 -1.49
N ASP A 125 -0.78 6.19 -0.60
CA ASP A 125 -1.87 5.52 0.11
C ASP A 125 -2.94 5.02 -0.88
N ALA A 126 -3.19 5.75 -1.97
CA ALA A 126 -4.07 5.27 -3.04
C ALA A 126 -3.55 3.99 -3.74
N ALA A 127 -2.24 3.90 -3.98
CA ALA A 127 -1.65 2.69 -4.53
C ALA A 127 -1.72 1.52 -3.53
N ALA A 128 -1.53 1.82 -2.23
CA ALA A 128 -1.67 0.87 -1.13
C ALA A 128 -3.10 0.34 -1.02
N ILE A 129 -4.11 1.21 -0.93
CA ILE A 129 -5.52 0.79 -0.77
C ILE A 129 -6.02 -0.08 -1.93
N ILE A 130 -5.53 0.14 -3.16
CA ILE A 130 -5.86 -0.71 -4.31
C ILE A 130 -5.35 -2.14 -4.06
N SER A 131 -4.09 -2.27 -3.66
CA SER A 131 -3.47 -3.56 -3.34
C SER A 131 -4.15 -4.23 -2.14
N GLN A 132 -4.44 -3.47 -1.09
CA GLN A 132 -5.06 -3.98 0.13
C GLN A 132 -6.51 -4.41 -0.08
N LYS A 133 -7.27 -3.72 -0.95
CA LYS A 133 -8.63 -4.17 -1.31
C LYS A 133 -8.63 -5.55 -1.95
N ALA A 134 -7.58 -5.93 -2.67
CA ALA A 134 -7.41 -7.28 -3.21
C ALA A 134 -7.18 -8.35 -2.12
N LEU A 135 -6.87 -7.94 -0.88
CA LEU A 135 -6.66 -8.81 0.27
C LEU A 135 -7.93 -9.01 1.11
N LEU A 136 -9.01 -8.24 0.86
CA LEU A 136 -10.30 -8.42 1.53
C LEU A 136 -10.93 -9.79 1.28
N LYS A 137 -10.50 -10.47 0.22
CA LYS A 137 -10.90 -11.83 -0.16
C LYS A 137 -9.77 -12.85 0.01
N CYS A 138 -8.73 -12.50 0.77
CA CYS A 138 -7.62 -13.41 1.08
C CYS A 138 -8.16 -14.74 1.62
N SER A 139 -7.55 -15.86 1.21
CA SER A 139 -7.88 -17.19 1.70
C SER A 139 -7.55 -17.39 3.17
N TYR A 140 -6.63 -16.61 3.75
CA TYR A 140 -6.35 -16.63 5.19
C TYR A 140 -7.26 -15.63 5.92
N ALA A 141 -8.25 -16.17 6.63
CA ALA A 141 -9.34 -15.40 7.20
C ALA A 141 -8.90 -14.36 8.26
N PRO A 142 -7.93 -14.63 9.16
CA PRO A 142 -7.40 -13.63 10.08
C PRO A 142 -6.86 -12.39 9.36
N TYR A 143 -6.16 -12.58 8.25
CA TYR A 143 -5.63 -11.47 7.46
C TYR A 143 -6.74 -10.69 6.76
N ALA A 144 -7.67 -11.38 6.09
CA ALA A 144 -8.83 -10.75 5.46
C ALA A 144 -9.67 -9.91 6.44
N ARG A 145 -9.81 -10.36 7.70
CA ARG A 145 -10.55 -9.64 8.74
C ARG A 145 -9.88 -8.32 9.12
N ILE A 146 -8.58 -8.31 9.35
CA ILE A 146 -7.89 -7.07 9.72
C ILE A 146 -7.83 -6.08 8.55
N MET A 147 -7.75 -6.56 7.30
CA MET A 147 -7.76 -5.71 6.11
C MET A 147 -9.06 -4.90 5.99
N LYS A 148 -10.22 -5.42 6.43
CA LYS A 148 -11.46 -4.63 6.45
C LYS A 148 -11.35 -3.37 7.30
N LYS A 149 -10.67 -3.48 8.44
CA LYS A 149 -10.45 -2.36 9.37
C LYS A 149 -9.43 -1.39 8.79
N ILE A 150 -8.27 -1.90 8.36
CA ILE A 150 -7.17 -1.10 7.80
C ILE A 150 -7.64 -0.32 6.57
N CYS A 151 -8.29 -0.98 5.61
CA CYS A 151 -8.83 -0.32 4.41
C CYS A 151 -9.86 0.77 4.73
N TRP A 152 -10.62 0.63 5.81
CA TRP A 152 -11.59 1.66 6.22
C TRP A 152 -10.86 2.88 6.80
N GLU A 153 -9.89 2.67 7.68
CA GLU A 153 -9.08 3.74 8.30
C GLU A 153 -8.25 4.49 7.24
N GLU A 154 -7.55 3.77 6.36
CA GLU A 154 -6.73 4.37 5.28
C GLU A 154 -7.54 5.20 4.28
N SER A 155 -8.81 4.86 4.06
CA SER A 155 -9.65 5.65 3.15
C SER A 155 -9.80 7.11 3.62
N PHE A 156 -9.71 7.37 4.93
CA PHE A 156 -9.69 8.74 5.46
C PHE A 156 -8.36 9.44 5.23
N HIS A 157 -7.25 8.70 5.25
CA HIS A 157 -5.92 9.27 4.99
C HIS A 157 -5.80 9.76 3.56
N ILE A 158 -6.35 9.03 2.59
CA ILE A 158 -6.42 9.43 1.18
C ILE A 158 -7.22 10.72 1.00
N LEU A 159 -8.36 10.84 1.68
CA LEU A 159 -9.16 12.06 1.66
C LEU A 159 -8.40 13.24 2.25
N HIS A 160 -7.66 13.02 3.34
CA HIS A 160 -6.79 14.04 3.93
C HIS A 160 -5.68 14.46 2.96
N GLY A 161 -4.98 13.51 2.35
CA GLY A 161 -3.92 13.79 1.37
C GLY A 161 -4.44 14.58 0.18
N ARG A 162 -5.60 14.19 -0.36
CA ARG A 162 -6.26 14.93 -1.44
C ARG A 162 -6.61 16.37 -1.01
N ASP A 163 -7.13 16.56 0.19
CA ASP A 163 -7.44 17.89 0.73
C ASP A 163 -6.18 18.76 0.94
N VAL A 164 -5.06 18.16 1.37
CA VAL A 164 -3.76 18.83 1.44
C VAL A 164 -3.31 19.32 0.06
N VAL A 165 -3.37 18.44 -0.94
CA VAL A 165 -2.99 18.76 -2.32
C VAL A 165 -3.90 19.83 -2.91
N LEU A 166 -5.22 19.68 -2.79
CA LEU A 166 -6.20 20.67 -3.25
C LEU A 166 -6.00 22.04 -2.62
N THR A 167 -5.68 22.10 -1.33
CA THR A 167 -5.39 23.36 -0.63
C THR A 167 -4.20 24.08 -1.26
N MET A 168 -3.12 23.35 -1.58
CA MET A 168 -1.93 23.94 -2.20
C MET A 168 -2.18 24.31 -3.67
N MET A 169 -2.91 23.49 -4.42
CA MET A 169 -3.22 23.77 -5.82
C MET A 169 -4.10 25.01 -6.01
N ASN A 170 -5.00 25.28 -5.05
CA ASN A 170 -5.80 26.52 -4.99
C ASN A 170 -5.09 27.68 -4.29
N GLY A 171 -3.80 27.52 -3.97
CA GLY A 171 -3.00 28.47 -3.23
C GLY A 171 -2.19 29.43 -4.11
N THR A 172 -1.00 29.79 -3.64
CA THR A 172 -0.03 30.61 -4.40
C THR A 172 0.71 29.79 -5.45
N ASP A 173 1.46 30.46 -6.34
CA ASP A 173 2.30 29.78 -7.34
C ASP A 173 3.35 28.89 -6.67
N GLU A 174 3.96 29.34 -5.57
CA GLU A 174 4.92 28.55 -4.80
C GLU A 174 4.27 27.29 -4.22
N GLN A 175 3.02 27.36 -3.77
CA GLN A 175 2.31 26.19 -3.25
C GLN A 175 1.98 25.18 -4.35
N ARG A 176 1.59 25.65 -5.55
CA ARG A 176 1.42 24.79 -6.73
C ARG A 176 2.73 24.10 -7.11
N GLU A 177 3.82 24.85 -7.13
CA GLU A 177 5.15 24.33 -7.46
C GLU A 177 5.60 23.22 -6.50
N LEU A 178 5.34 23.37 -5.19
CA LEU A 178 5.64 22.33 -4.20
C LEU A 178 4.95 20.99 -4.52
N VAL A 179 3.70 21.02 -4.98
CA VAL A 179 2.97 19.81 -5.38
C VAL A 179 3.54 19.23 -6.67
N GLN A 180 3.82 20.09 -7.65
CA GLN A 180 4.39 19.66 -8.93
C GLN A 180 5.77 19.00 -8.76
N GLU A 181 6.64 19.57 -7.93
CA GLU A 181 7.95 19.01 -7.60
C GLU A 181 7.85 17.69 -6.82
N ALA A 182 6.87 17.59 -5.92
CA ALA A 182 6.61 16.36 -5.19
C ALA A 182 6.14 15.26 -6.15
N LEU A 183 5.13 15.53 -6.98
CA LEU A 183 4.64 14.59 -7.99
C LEU A 183 5.78 14.13 -8.91
N ALA A 184 6.62 15.06 -9.37
CA ALA A 184 7.75 14.75 -10.24
C ALA A 184 8.71 13.71 -9.62
N ARG A 185 8.96 13.81 -8.31
CA ARG A 185 9.85 12.90 -7.58
C ARG A 185 9.19 11.57 -7.23
N TRP A 186 7.89 11.59 -6.91
CA TRP A 186 7.16 10.40 -6.45
C TRP A 186 6.57 9.56 -7.58
N TRP A 187 6.47 10.08 -8.81
CA TRP A 187 5.92 9.32 -9.94
C TRP A 187 6.66 8.00 -10.21
N GLY A 188 7.99 8.04 -10.32
CA GLY A 188 8.80 6.83 -10.51
C GLY A 188 8.58 5.76 -9.43
N PRO A 189 8.70 6.12 -8.14
CA PRO A 189 8.35 5.23 -7.02
C PRO A 189 6.92 4.66 -7.09
N LEU A 190 5.92 5.49 -7.44
CA LEU A 190 4.52 5.05 -7.61
C LEU A 190 4.38 3.99 -8.69
N MET A 191 5.07 4.16 -9.83
CA MET A 191 5.02 3.17 -10.92
C MET A 191 5.68 1.83 -10.54
N GLN A 192 6.56 1.83 -9.54
CA GLN A 192 7.19 0.62 -9.01
C GLN A 192 6.39 -0.03 -7.87
N PHE A 193 5.39 0.66 -7.33
CA PHE A 193 4.71 0.28 -6.09
C PHE A 193 4.14 -1.14 -6.12
N HIS A 194 3.35 -1.45 -7.15
CA HIS A 194 2.71 -2.77 -7.30
C HIS A 194 3.68 -3.89 -7.69
N GLY A 195 4.95 -3.58 -7.96
CA GLY A 195 5.96 -4.54 -8.38
C GLY A 195 5.87 -4.92 -9.86
N ASN A 196 6.68 -5.89 -10.28
CA ASN A 196 6.74 -6.35 -11.66
C ASN A 196 5.47 -7.15 -12.04
N PRO A 197 5.07 -7.15 -13.32
CA PRO A 197 4.05 -8.07 -13.81
C PRO A 197 4.47 -9.54 -13.56
N ILE A 198 3.54 -10.34 -13.06
CA ILE A 198 3.70 -11.79 -12.86
C ILE A 198 2.46 -12.44 -13.47
N PRO A 199 2.60 -13.41 -14.40
CA PRO A 199 1.47 -14.20 -14.90
C PRO A 199 0.74 -14.89 -13.75
N ALA A 200 -0.59 -15.00 -13.83
CA ALA A 200 -1.41 -15.53 -12.75
C ALA A 200 -1.08 -17.00 -12.43
N GLU A 201 -0.73 -17.77 -13.46
CA GLU A 201 -0.25 -19.14 -13.40
C GLU A 201 1.12 -19.28 -12.72
N ASP A 202 1.91 -18.22 -12.67
CA ASP A 202 3.25 -18.20 -12.08
C ASP A 202 3.28 -17.50 -10.71
N ASP A 203 2.16 -16.96 -10.24
CA ASP A 203 2.05 -16.21 -9.00
C ASP A 203 1.40 -17.05 -7.89
N PRO A 204 2.19 -17.59 -6.93
CA PRO A 204 1.64 -18.38 -5.83
C PRO A 204 0.67 -17.60 -4.95
N MET A 205 0.80 -16.27 -4.86
CA MET A 205 -0.13 -15.45 -4.08
C MET A 205 -1.50 -15.40 -4.73
N TYR A 206 -1.54 -15.44 -6.06
CA TYR A 206 -2.77 -15.53 -6.82
C TYR A 206 -3.34 -16.95 -6.78
N GLN A 207 -2.51 -17.97 -7.03
CA GLN A 207 -2.94 -19.38 -7.04
C GLN A 207 -3.59 -19.82 -5.72
N TRP A 208 -3.00 -19.44 -4.58
CA TRP A 208 -3.56 -19.72 -3.25
C TRP A 208 -4.60 -18.72 -2.78
N ARG A 209 -4.98 -17.77 -3.65
CA ARG A 209 -5.96 -16.73 -3.35
C ARG A 209 -5.58 -15.91 -2.11
N ILE A 210 -4.28 -15.67 -1.89
CA ILE A 210 -3.80 -14.75 -0.85
C ILE A 210 -4.10 -13.32 -1.27
N LYS A 211 -3.90 -13.01 -2.55
CA LYS A 211 -4.39 -11.79 -3.21
C LYS A 211 -5.33 -12.14 -4.35
N SER A 212 -6.33 -11.32 -4.60
CA SER A 212 -7.30 -11.54 -5.68
C SER A 212 -6.99 -10.79 -6.97
N GLN A 213 -5.89 -10.03 -7.01
CA GLN A 213 -5.55 -9.12 -8.11
C GLN A 213 -4.07 -9.24 -8.47
N GLY A 214 -3.77 -9.16 -9.77
CA GLY A 214 -2.39 -9.12 -10.27
C GLY A 214 -1.74 -7.75 -10.11
N ASN A 215 -0.41 -7.71 -10.15
CA ASN A 215 0.36 -6.48 -9.95
C ASN A 215 0.08 -5.42 -11.03
N GLU A 216 0.05 -5.83 -12.31
CA GLU A 216 -0.23 -4.91 -13.42
C GLU A 216 -1.69 -4.45 -13.42
N GLU A 217 -2.62 -5.33 -13.06
CA GLU A 217 -4.04 -4.96 -12.93
C GLU A 217 -4.24 -3.88 -11.86
N ALA A 218 -3.58 -4.00 -10.71
CA ALA A 218 -3.59 -2.99 -9.66
C ALA A 218 -2.96 -1.66 -10.12
N ARG A 219 -1.88 -1.72 -10.92
CA ARG A 219 -1.25 -0.53 -11.50
C ARG A 219 -2.17 0.17 -12.50
N GLN A 220 -2.82 -0.57 -13.39
CA GLN A 220 -3.77 -0.01 -14.35
C GLN A 220 -4.96 0.62 -13.64
N GLN A 221 -5.48 -0.01 -12.58
CA GLN A 221 -6.52 0.57 -11.74
C GLN A 221 -6.08 1.88 -11.07
N PHE A 222 -4.82 1.98 -10.63
CA PHE A 222 -4.25 3.22 -10.10
C PHE A 222 -4.21 4.31 -11.18
N LEU A 223 -3.67 3.98 -12.36
CA LEU A 223 -3.57 4.94 -13.47
C LEU A 223 -4.95 5.44 -13.91
N ASP A 224 -5.92 4.54 -14.06
CA ASP A 224 -7.31 4.85 -14.37
C ASP A 224 -7.97 5.79 -13.36
N GLY A 225 -7.74 5.53 -12.08
CA GLY A 225 -8.33 6.31 -11.00
C GLY A 225 -7.70 7.69 -10.85
N TYR A 226 -6.38 7.79 -10.97
CA TYR A 226 -5.65 8.95 -10.45
C TYR A 226 -5.00 9.83 -11.52
N VAL A 227 -4.65 9.32 -12.72
CA VAL A 227 -4.11 10.18 -13.78
C VAL A 227 -5.11 11.26 -14.21
N PRO A 228 -6.41 10.96 -14.44
CA PRO A 228 -7.40 12.00 -14.75
C PRO A 228 -7.52 13.05 -13.64
N GLN A 229 -7.46 12.64 -12.37
CA GLN A 229 -7.52 13.57 -11.24
C GLN A 229 -6.28 14.46 -11.17
N ILE A 230 -5.08 13.91 -11.43
CA ILE A 230 -3.84 14.69 -11.49
C ILE A 230 -3.95 15.78 -12.58
N TRP A 231 -4.43 15.42 -13.77
CA TRP A 231 -4.62 16.37 -14.86
C TRP A 231 -5.71 17.41 -14.59
N GLU A 232 -6.81 17.02 -13.92
CA GLU A 232 -7.87 17.96 -13.50
C GLU A 232 -7.34 19.04 -12.56
N LEU A 233 -6.33 18.72 -11.74
CA LEU A 233 -5.64 19.69 -10.88
C LEU A 233 -4.65 20.60 -11.63
N GLY A 234 -4.46 20.38 -12.94
CA GLY A 234 -3.48 21.11 -13.74
C GLY A 234 -2.03 20.69 -13.52
N LEU A 235 -1.80 19.52 -12.90
CA LEU A 235 -0.46 18.97 -12.71
C LEU A 235 0.01 18.22 -13.96
N THR A 236 1.31 18.29 -14.21
CA THR A 236 1.97 17.53 -15.28
C THR A 236 2.61 16.28 -14.70
N VAL A 237 2.24 15.11 -15.26
CA VAL A 237 2.89 13.84 -14.92
C VAL A 237 4.26 13.77 -15.63
N PRO A 238 5.36 13.41 -14.94
CA PRO A 238 6.71 13.38 -15.53
C PRO A 238 6.93 12.12 -16.39
N ASP A 239 6.00 11.83 -17.30
CA ASP A 239 6.06 10.72 -18.25
C ASP A 239 5.43 11.17 -19.58
N THR A 240 6.27 11.45 -20.56
CA THR A 240 5.86 11.92 -21.88
C THR A 240 5.22 10.83 -22.73
N ALA A 241 5.38 9.55 -22.36
CA ALA A 241 4.81 8.42 -23.08
C ALA A 241 3.43 8.03 -22.55
N LEU A 242 3.09 8.44 -21.32
CA LEU A 242 1.83 8.12 -20.66
C LEU A 242 0.62 8.58 -21.46
N ARG A 243 -0.20 7.62 -21.88
CA ARG A 243 -1.45 7.87 -22.61
C ARG A 243 -2.35 6.65 -22.51
N LYS A 244 -3.65 6.85 -22.37
CA LYS A 244 -4.60 5.74 -22.43
C LYS A 244 -4.89 5.39 -23.88
N ASP A 245 -4.64 4.15 -24.27
CA ASP A 245 -5.02 3.62 -25.57
C ASP A 245 -6.55 3.53 -25.66
N GLU A 246 -7.17 4.24 -26.61
CA GLU A 246 -8.62 4.35 -26.72
C GLU A 246 -9.32 3.04 -27.11
N GLN A 247 -8.61 2.11 -27.76
CA GLN A 247 -9.18 0.85 -28.23
C GLN A 247 -9.19 -0.21 -27.13
N THR A 248 -8.10 -0.28 -26.37
CA THR A 248 -7.87 -1.29 -25.34
C THR A 248 -8.24 -0.80 -23.94
N GLY A 249 -8.25 0.51 -23.72
CA GLY A 249 -8.47 1.11 -22.41
C GLY A 249 -7.29 0.93 -21.45
N VAL A 250 -6.09 0.63 -21.94
CA VAL A 250 -4.86 0.42 -21.15
C VAL A 250 -3.96 1.65 -21.24
N TRP A 251 -3.28 2.01 -20.14
CA TRP A 251 -2.31 3.10 -20.07
C TRP A 251 -0.90 2.72 -20.55
#